data_AF-Q8IN01-F1
#
_entry.id   AF-Q8IN01-F1
#
_cell.length_a   1.000
_cell.length_b   1.000
_cell.length_c   1.000
_cell.angle_alpha   90.00
_cell.angle_beta   90.00
_cell.angle_gamma   90.00
#
_symmetry.space_group_name_H-M   'P 1'
#
loop_
_entity.id
_entity.type
_entity.pdbx_description
1 polymer ?
#
loop_
_entity_poly.entity_id
_entity_poly.type
_entity_poly.pdbx_seq_one_letter_code
_entity_poly.pdbx_strand_id
1 'polypeptide(L)'
;MAFSTQKEFFHVPFNNETYEFECVDACVKLKRYPSTVDDRSWSANEDMKSQFVADLVACNSPIKKDRGAEPTARSAPLGPEDEYGSNLVVGDSLINAADDTIGRMQDLMIKNNILKKKLADSDDKLRTANQETAEIKRIMDQRYDPDKSKALKKKIKQLADDNKITPQDEKELNGLQAAIDDMNKAHDILEAENANLKRLLEKQSKRCKMDSIKVDPEKSNDIPYLQKKIDDLGKEVALLREFEDEVMKRCAKKCGAEGGGGGGGGNAGRAARGPPGKGSFSPDKDAENIKKILADRDALRKKCKELEELGDKVNQLEEKANEAECLTCNLEENLRKQCRCMEQMQCEMRDMQNYYENEVDKARGNEEILKCRCNQMKQELVAAKCAVQRAQCQQMEIDVLRNELRKRDTALNAYDCQFQQIMMKAKMFKAAGYRFLDDLPPDCSESCVDGPGEEEEGN
;
A
#
# COMPACT_ATOMS: atom_id res chain seq x y z
N MET A 1 8.43 27.85 43.22
CA MET A 1 7.28 26.95 43.03
C MET A 1 7.77 25.78 42.19
N ALA A 2 7.96 24.60 42.79
CA ALA A 2 8.41 23.43 42.05
C ALA A 2 7.23 22.86 41.27
N PHE A 3 7.35 22.79 39.95
CA PHE A 3 6.35 22.18 39.08
C PHE A 3 6.29 20.67 39.38
N SER A 4 5.21 20.22 40.01
CA SER A 4 4.92 18.80 40.19
C SER A 4 4.62 18.19 38.82
N THR A 5 5.48 17.31 38.34
CA THR A 5 5.36 16.62 37.03
C THR A 5 4.56 15.32 37.13
N GLN A 6 3.68 15.17 38.13
CA GLN A 6 2.79 14.01 38.23
C GLN A 6 1.68 14.11 37.19
N LYS A 7 1.99 13.78 35.94
CA LYS A 7 1.00 13.43 34.93
C LYS A 7 0.29 12.17 35.40
N GLU A 8 -1.02 12.27 35.57
CA GLU A 8 -1.93 11.15 35.81
C GLU A 8 -1.69 10.07 34.75
N PHE A 9 -1.19 8.91 35.18
CA PHE A 9 -1.10 7.74 34.32
C PHE A 9 -2.49 7.11 34.23
N PHE A 10 -3.05 7.04 33.02
CA PHE A 10 -4.23 6.21 32.75
C PHE A 10 -3.86 4.74 33.03
N HIS A 11 -4.72 4.03 33.75
CA HIS A 11 -4.54 2.60 34.01
C HIS A 11 -4.57 1.84 32.68
N VAL A 12 -3.44 1.25 32.30
CA VAL A 12 -3.33 0.32 31.17
C VAL A 12 -3.48 -1.09 31.75
N PRO A 13 -4.61 -1.77 31.55
CA PRO A 13 -4.82 -3.11 32.05
C PRO A 13 -3.79 -4.08 31.49
N PHE A 14 -3.28 -4.98 32.32
CA PHE A 14 -2.42 -6.07 31.88
C PHE A 14 -3.25 -7.13 31.14
N ASN A 15 -2.63 -7.80 30.17
CA ASN A 15 -3.22 -8.76 29.21
C ASN A 15 -4.13 -9.89 29.78
N ASN A 16 -4.26 -10.02 31.09
CA ASN A 16 -4.96 -11.14 31.73
C ASN A 16 -6.29 -10.76 32.40
N GLU A 17 -6.76 -9.52 32.28
CA GLU A 17 -8.12 -9.14 32.73
C GLU A 17 -9.14 -9.43 31.63
N THR A 18 -10.01 -10.41 31.88
CA THR A 18 -11.14 -10.78 31.00
C THR A 18 -12.43 -10.22 31.58
N TYR A 19 -13.18 -9.45 30.78
CA TYR A 19 -14.53 -8.98 31.13
C TYR A 19 -15.58 -9.94 30.55
N GLU A 20 -16.36 -10.57 31.42
CA GLU A 20 -17.58 -11.29 31.04
C GLU A 20 -18.70 -10.28 30.72
N PHE A 21 -18.95 -10.06 29.44
CA PHE A 21 -20.15 -9.35 28.98
C PHE A 21 -21.26 -10.37 28.71
N GLU A 22 -22.03 -10.73 29.74
CA GLU A 22 -23.32 -11.38 29.52
C GLU A 22 -24.34 -10.33 29.06
N CYS A 23 -24.75 -10.40 27.80
CA CYS A 23 -25.81 -9.57 27.25
C CYS A 23 -27.15 -10.15 27.72
N VAL A 24 -27.77 -9.51 28.72
CA VAL A 24 -28.92 -10.06 29.47
C VAL A 24 -30.19 -10.21 28.63
N ASP A 25 -30.33 -9.52 27.50
CA ASP A 25 -31.55 -9.58 26.69
C ASP A 25 -31.28 -9.91 25.21
N ALA A 26 -32.07 -10.88 24.70
CA ALA A 26 -31.96 -11.42 23.35
C ALA A 26 -32.09 -10.33 22.27
N CYS A 27 -30.96 -10.03 21.61
CA CYS A 27 -30.80 -9.01 20.59
C CYS A 27 -31.95 -9.03 19.57
N VAL A 28 -32.80 -8.01 19.65
CA VAL A 28 -34.01 -7.84 18.84
C VAL A 28 -33.65 -7.88 17.34
N LYS A 29 -34.35 -8.75 16.60
CA LYS A 29 -34.23 -9.01 15.15
C LYS A 29 -34.10 -7.69 14.35
N LEU A 30 -32.88 -7.35 13.93
CA LEU A 30 -32.61 -6.14 13.15
C LEU A 30 -33.27 -6.22 11.76
N LYS A 31 -34.04 -5.18 11.42
CA LYS A 31 -34.70 -5.01 10.11
C LYS A 31 -33.66 -5.04 8.99
N ARG A 32 -33.82 -5.95 8.03
CA ARG A 32 -33.06 -5.96 6.77
C ARG A 32 -33.64 -4.90 5.83
N TYR A 33 -32.80 -3.98 5.37
CA TYR A 33 -33.14 -3.01 4.34
C TYR A 33 -32.85 -3.59 2.95
N PRO A 34 -33.68 -3.33 1.94
CA PRO A 34 -33.35 -3.67 0.57
C PRO A 34 -32.08 -2.90 0.17
N SER A 35 -31.00 -3.65 -0.08
CA SER A 35 -29.74 -3.08 -0.55
C SER A 35 -29.91 -2.51 -1.95
N THR A 36 -29.45 -1.27 -2.16
CA THR A 36 -29.29 -0.65 -3.49
C THR A 36 -27.95 -1.02 -4.13
N VAL A 37 -27.11 -1.79 -3.43
CA VAL A 37 -25.84 -2.29 -3.97
C VAL A 37 -26.18 -3.25 -5.10
N ASP A 38 -25.75 -2.89 -6.30
CA ASP A 38 -25.78 -3.79 -7.45
C ASP A 38 -24.75 -4.90 -7.20
N ASP A 39 -25.22 -6.14 -7.01
CA ASP A 39 -24.38 -7.31 -6.71
C ASP A 39 -23.27 -7.53 -7.74
N ARG A 40 -23.42 -6.98 -8.97
CA ARG A 40 -22.39 -7.03 -10.01
C ARG A 40 -21.11 -6.30 -9.60
N SER A 41 -21.20 -5.29 -8.73
CA SER A 41 -20.04 -4.52 -8.24
C SER A 41 -19.05 -5.35 -7.41
N TRP A 42 -19.55 -6.38 -6.71
CA TRP A 42 -18.73 -7.28 -5.88
C TRP A 42 -18.63 -8.70 -6.45
N SER A 43 -19.14 -8.93 -7.67
CA SER A 43 -19.10 -10.25 -8.30
C SER A 43 -17.67 -10.77 -8.44
N ALA A 44 -17.45 -12.05 -8.16
CA ALA A 44 -16.16 -12.70 -8.42
C ALA A 44 -15.89 -12.89 -9.92
N ASN A 45 -16.92 -12.83 -10.76
CA ASN A 45 -16.79 -12.96 -12.21
C ASN A 45 -16.39 -11.62 -12.84
N GLU A 46 -15.22 -11.57 -13.48
CA GLU A 46 -14.67 -10.36 -14.10
C GLU A 46 -15.56 -9.79 -15.23
N ASP A 47 -16.26 -10.63 -15.99
CA ASP A 47 -17.18 -10.17 -17.04
C ASP A 47 -18.34 -9.35 -16.45
N MET A 48 -18.87 -9.80 -15.30
CA MET A 48 -19.97 -9.14 -14.60
C MET A 48 -19.54 -7.79 -14.00
N LYS A 49 -18.32 -7.73 -13.44
CA LYS A 49 -17.73 -6.47 -12.96
C LYS A 49 -17.47 -5.50 -14.10
N SER A 50 -16.94 -5.98 -15.21
CA SER A 50 -16.64 -5.17 -16.39
C SER A 50 -17.92 -4.58 -17.00
N GLN A 51 -18.99 -5.38 -17.08
CA GLN A 51 -20.30 -4.92 -17.53
C GLN A 51 -20.88 -3.86 -16.58
N PHE A 52 -20.75 -4.04 -15.26
CA PHE A 52 -21.17 -3.04 -14.27
C PHE A 52 -20.44 -1.70 -14.47
N VAL A 53 -19.12 -1.72 -14.68
CA VAL A 53 -18.34 -0.52 -14.96
C VAL A 53 -18.76 0.11 -16.28
N ALA A 54 -19.00 -0.69 -17.32
CA ALA A 54 -19.48 -0.20 -18.61
C ALA A 54 -20.85 0.49 -18.50
N ASP A 55 -21.80 -0.11 -17.79
CA ASP A 55 -23.13 0.46 -17.54
C ASP A 55 -23.04 1.75 -16.71
N LEU A 56 -22.15 1.78 -15.70
CA LEU A 56 -21.90 2.95 -14.87
C LEU A 56 -21.33 4.11 -15.69
N VAL A 57 -20.38 3.83 -16.59
CA VAL A 57 -19.78 4.82 -17.51
C VAL A 57 -20.79 5.29 -18.55
N ALA A 58 -21.66 4.41 -19.03
CA ALA A 58 -22.74 4.75 -19.95
C ALA A 58 -23.93 5.47 -19.26
N CYS A 59 -23.89 5.65 -17.93
CA CYS A 59 -24.99 6.15 -17.11
C CYS A 59 -26.31 5.38 -17.31
N ASN A 60 -26.22 4.11 -17.73
CA ASN A 60 -27.37 3.23 -17.86
C ASN A 60 -27.70 2.67 -16.48
N SER A 61 -28.54 3.39 -15.73
CA SER A 61 -29.10 2.83 -14.50
C SER A 61 -29.94 1.61 -14.87
N PRO A 62 -29.78 0.45 -14.19
CA PRO A 62 -30.63 -0.70 -14.41
C PRO A 62 -32.04 -0.33 -13.94
N ILE A 63 -32.87 0.20 -14.85
CA ILE A 63 -34.31 0.36 -14.61
C ILE A 63 -34.83 -1.05 -14.40
N LYS A 64 -35.05 -1.41 -13.13
CA LYS A 64 -35.80 -2.59 -12.75
C LYS A 64 -37.17 -2.44 -13.40
N LYS A 65 -37.33 -3.17 -14.50
CA LYS A 65 -38.54 -3.28 -15.29
C LYS A 65 -39.51 -4.16 -14.51
N ASP A 66 -39.91 -3.73 -13.31
CA ASP A 66 -40.91 -4.45 -12.53
C ASP A 66 -42.27 -4.18 -13.16
N ARG A 67 -42.73 -5.22 -13.84
CA ARG A 67 -44.05 -5.34 -14.43
C ARG A 67 -45.07 -5.30 -13.30
N GLY A 68 -45.98 -4.35 -13.34
CA GLY A 68 -47.26 -4.48 -12.63
C GLY A 68 -47.55 -3.38 -11.63
N ALA A 69 -47.98 -2.23 -12.12
CA ALA A 69 -48.99 -1.44 -11.44
C ALA A 69 -49.81 -0.71 -12.50
N GLU A 70 -51.04 -1.17 -12.67
CA GLU A 70 -52.01 -0.65 -13.62
C GLU A 70 -52.33 0.84 -13.39
N PRO A 71 -52.81 1.55 -14.43
CA PRO A 71 -53.06 2.96 -14.40
C PRO A 71 -54.41 3.26 -13.74
N THR A 72 -54.38 3.83 -12.53
CA THR A 72 -55.57 4.48 -11.97
C THR A 72 -55.81 5.82 -12.65
N ALA A 73 -56.57 5.75 -13.73
CA ALA A 73 -57.24 6.88 -14.35
C ALA A 73 -58.37 7.41 -13.45
N ARG A 74 -58.18 8.61 -12.89
CA ARG A 74 -59.24 9.54 -12.44
C ARG A 74 -58.64 10.94 -12.61
N SER A 75 -58.78 11.64 -13.73
CA SER A 75 -60.00 12.17 -14.35
C SER A 75 -60.79 13.08 -13.40
N ALA A 76 -60.30 14.30 -13.18
CA ALA A 76 -61.09 15.46 -12.74
C ALA A 76 -60.40 16.75 -13.22
N PRO A 77 -61.15 17.83 -13.51
CA PRO A 77 -60.94 18.59 -14.74
C PRO A 77 -60.19 19.91 -14.59
N LEU A 78 -59.50 20.21 -15.68
CA LEU A 78 -58.87 21.46 -16.13
C LEU A 78 -59.66 22.72 -15.74
N GLY A 79 -59.13 23.49 -14.79
CA GLY A 79 -59.36 24.94 -14.69
C GLY A 79 -58.22 25.66 -15.39
N PRO A 80 -58.49 26.72 -16.18
CA PRO A 80 -57.47 27.46 -16.92
C PRO A 80 -56.76 28.46 -15.99
N GLU A 81 -55.71 29.08 -16.51
CA GLU A 81 -54.90 30.18 -15.95
C GLU A 81 -53.47 29.77 -15.58
N ASP A 82 -52.70 29.60 -16.65
CA ASP A 82 -51.26 29.61 -16.70
C ASP A 82 -50.68 30.91 -16.12
N GLU A 83 -50.16 30.89 -14.88
CA GLU A 83 -49.23 31.95 -14.45
C GLU A 83 -48.04 31.46 -13.61
N TYR A 84 -47.92 30.15 -13.35
CA TYR A 84 -46.79 29.55 -12.62
C TYR A 84 -45.89 28.70 -13.54
N GLY A 85 -45.43 29.29 -14.64
CA GLY A 85 -44.54 28.62 -15.61
C GLY A 85 -43.07 29.04 -15.59
N SER A 86 -42.70 30.16 -14.96
CA SER A 86 -41.36 30.75 -15.21
C SER A 86 -40.26 30.40 -14.21
N ASN A 87 -40.57 29.80 -13.05
CA ASN A 87 -39.56 29.53 -12.01
C ASN A 87 -39.06 28.08 -11.91
N LEU A 88 -39.66 27.14 -12.65
CA LEU A 88 -39.13 25.76 -12.76
C LEU A 88 -38.02 25.63 -13.81
N VAL A 89 -37.76 26.67 -14.61
CA VAL A 89 -36.81 26.59 -15.73
C VAL A 89 -35.39 27.01 -15.34
N VAL A 90 -35.15 27.64 -14.18
CA VAL A 90 -33.81 28.17 -13.84
C VAL A 90 -33.00 27.26 -12.89
N GLY A 91 -33.65 26.47 -12.04
CA GLY A 91 -32.98 25.59 -11.07
C GLY A 91 -32.53 24.26 -11.67
N ASP A 92 -33.45 23.59 -12.38
CA ASP A 92 -33.23 22.29 -13.05
C ASP A 92 -33.01 22.46 -14.55
N SER A 93 -32.44 23.59 -14.98
CA SER A 93 -32.15 23.79 -16.39
C SER A 93 -31.25 22.65 -16.86
N LEU A 94 -31.71 21.90 -17.86
CA LEU A 94 -30.89 20.96 -18.63
C LEU A 94 -29.57 21.61 -19.08
N ILE A 95 -29.59 22.94 -19.24
CA ILE A 95 -28.43 23.81 -19.48
C ILE A 95 -27.42 23.77 -18.33
N ASN A 96 -27.82 23.98 -17.06
CA ASN A 96 -26.90 23.93 -15.92
C ASN A 96 -26.26 22.54 -15.78
N ALA A 97 -27.06 21.47 -15.96
CA ALA A 97 -26.55 20.11 -15.94
C ALA A 97 -25.57 19.82 -17.10
N ALA A 98 -25.84 20.41 -18.27
CA ALA A 98 -24.95 20.34 -19.43
C ALA A 98 -23.65 21.12 -19.19
N ASP A 99 -23.73 22.34 -18.64
CA ASP A 99 -22.58 23.18 -18.30
C ASP A 99 -21.69 22.52 -17.25
N ASP A 100 -22.28 21.92 -16.21
CA ASP A 100 -21.56 21.12 -15.22
C ASP A 100 -20.86 19.91 -15.87
N THR A 101 -21.51 19.27 -16.84
CA THR A 101 -20.92 18.13 -17.57
C THR A 101 -19.77 18.58 -18.46
N ILE A 102 -19.90 19.73 -19.15
CA ILE A 102 -18.84 20.33 -19.95
C ILE A 102 -17.66 20.72 -19.06
N GLY A 103 -17.92 21.34 -17.90
CA GLY A 103 -16.89 21.68 -16.91
C GLY A 103 -16.13 20.45 -16.42
N ARG A 104 -16.84 19.39 -16.01
CA ARG A 104 -16.21 18.11 -15.63
C ARG A 104 -15.36 17.51 -16.74
N MET A 105 -15.82 17.62 -17.99
CA MET A 105 -15.11 17.09 -19.15
C MET A 105 -13.83 17.87 -19.44
N GLN A 106 -13.87 19.20 -19.33
CA GLN A 106 -12.70 20.06 -19.45
C GLN A 106 -11.68 19.77 -18.34
N ASP A 107 -12.11 19.63 -17.10
CA ASP A 107 -11.25 19.25 -15.97
C ASP A 107 -10.58 17.89 -16.20
N LEU A 108 -11.33 16.91 -16.70
CA LEU A 108 -10.79 15.59 -17.05
C LEU A 108 -9.77 15.68 -18.19
N MET A 109 -10.01 16.50 -19.20
CA MET A 109 -9.05 16.72 -20.29
C MET A 109 -7.75 17.35 -19.79
N ILE A 110 -7.83 18.36 -18.91
CA ILE A 110 -6.66 18.98 -18.28
C ILE A 110 -5.89 17.95 -17.45
N LYS A 111 -6.57 17.18 -16.61
CA LYS A 111 -5.95 16.10 -15.82
C LYS A 111 -5.30 15.04 -16.70
N ASN A 112 -5.94 14.64 -17.80
CA ASN A 112 -5.39 13.68 -18.74
C ASN A 112 -4.12 14.21 -19.42
N ASN A 113 -4.09 15.48 -19.81
CA ASN A 113 -2.89 16.12 -20.37
C ASN A 113 -1.75 16.20 -19.34
N ILE A 114 -2.05 16.50 -18.06
CA ILE A 114 -1.06 16.47 -16.98
C ILE A 114 -0.52 15.06 -16.77
N LEU A 115 -1.38 14.04 -16.78
CA LEU A 115 -0.99 12.64 -16.64
C LEU A 115 -0.11 12.17 -17.79
N LYS A 116 -0.43 12.54 -19.04
CA LYS A 116 0.41 12.24 -20.21
C LYS A 116 1.81 12.85 -20.10
N LYS A 117 1.91 14.11 -19.63
CA LYS A 117 3.22 14.74 -19.38
C LYS A 117 4.00 14.00 -18.29
N LYS A 118 3.37 13.67 -17.17
CA LYS A 118 4.01 12.90 -16.08
C LYS A 118 4.48 11.52 -16.53
N LEU A 119 3.71 10.86 -17.39
CA LEU A 119 4.08 9.55 -17.95
C LEU A 119 5.33 9.69 -18.84
N ALA A 120 5.37 10.69 -19.72
CA ALA A 120 6.54 10.98 -20.55
C ALA A 120 7.78 11.30 -19.70
N ASP A 121 7.65 12.13 -18.67
CA ASP A 121 8.75 12.45 -17.74
C ASP A 121 9.26 11.20 -17.00
N SER A 122 8.37 10.27 -16.67
CA SER A 122 8.72 9.00 -16.01
C SER A 122 9.47 8.06 -16.96
N ASP A 123 9.03 7.94 -18.21
CA ASP A 123 9.68 7.11 -19.22
C ASP A 123 11.09 7.63 -19.54
N ASP A 124 11.29 8.95 -19.61
CA ASP A 124 12.61 9.55 -19.79
C ASP A 124 13.54 9.25 -18.61
N LYS A 125 13.05 9.34 -17.37
CA LYS A 125 13.83 8.97 -16.16
C LYS A 125 14.22 7.49 -16.15
N LEU A 126 13.31 6.61 -16.55
CA LEU A 126 13.60 5.18 -16.69
C LEU A 126 14.66 4.93 -17.76
N ARG A 127 14.61 5.66 -18.87
CA ARG A 127 15.59 5.56 -19.94
C ARG A 127 16.99 6.01 -19.50
N THR A 128 17.09 7.12 -18.77
CA THR A 128 18.39 7.60 -18.23
C THR A 128 18.94 6.62 -17.19
N ALA A 129 18.11 6.13 -16.27
CA ALA A 129 18.53 5.16 -15.25
C ALA A 129 19.03 3.84 -15.87
N ASN A 130 18.40 3.38 -16.95
CA ASN A 130 18.85 2.20 -17.69
C ASN A 130 20.20 2.43 -18.40
N GLN A 131 20.45 3.64 -18.92
CA GLN A 131 21.73 4.01 -19.52
C GLN A 131 22.85 4.08 -18.47
N GLU A 132 22.58 4.68 -17.31
CA GLU A 132 23.52 4.73 -16.19
C GLU A 132 23.83 3.33 -15.66
N THR A 133 22.82 2.47 -15.51
CA THR A 133 22.99 1.07 -15.11
C THR A 133 23.84 0.29 -16.12
N ALA A 134 23.65 0.52 -17.42
CA ALA A 134 24.45 -0.10 -18.46
C ALA A 134 25.91 0.39 -18.44
N GLU A 135 26.13 1.67 -18.14
CA GLU A 135 27.47 2.23 -18.04
C GLU A 135 28.21 1.73 -16.80
N ILE A 136 27.53 1.67 -15.64
CA ILE A 136 28.09 1.05 -14.42
C ILE A 136 28.46 -0.41 -14.70
N LYS A 137 27.60 -1.18 -15.38
CA LYS A 137 27.92 -2.55 -15.80
C LYS A 137 29.14 -2.60 -16.71
N ARG A 138 29.26 -1.72 -17.71
CA ARG A 138 30.45 -1.64 -18.56
C ARG A 138 31.72 -1.33 -17.79
N ILE A 139 31.66 -0.39 -16.84
CA ILE A 139 32.82 -0.04 -16.00
C ILE A 139 33.20 -1.22 -15.10
N MET A 140 32.22 -1.94 -14.56
CA MET A 140 32.46 -3.15 -13.77
C MET A 140 33.02 -4.30 -14.62
N ASP A 141 32.55 -4.47 -15.85
CA ASP A 141 33.02 -5.51 -16.78
C ASP A 141 34.42 -5.20 -17.34
N GLN A 142 34.85 -3.92 -17.34
CA GLN A 142 36.22 -3.52 -17.63
C GLN A 142 37.12 -3.94 -16.47
N ARG A 143 37.44 -5.24 -16.42
CA ARG A 143 38.41 -5.81 -15.49
C ARG A 143 39.71 -5.02 -15.52
N TYR A 144 40.34 -4.88 -14.35
CA TYR A 144 41.72 -4.44 -14.30
C TYR A 144 42.61 -5.55 -14.88
N ASP A 145 43.17 -5.28 -16.05
CA ASP A 145 44.02 -6.20 -16.79
C ASP A 145 45.29 -6.54 -15.99
N PRO A 146 45.52 -7.82 -15.64
CA PRO A 146 46.71 -8.25 -14.90
C PRO A 146 48.02 -7.83 -15.58
N ASP A 147 48.04 -7.71 -16.91
CA ASP A 147 49.22 -7.27 -17.63
C ASP A 147 49.45 -5.76 -17.52
N LYS A 148 48.38 -4.97 -17.37
CA LYS A 148 48.50 -3.55 -16.97
C LYS A 148 49.02 -3.40 -15.55
N SER A 149 48.64 -4.29 -14.62
CA SER A 149 49.23 -4.33 -13.26
C SER A 149 50.74 -4.52 -13.33
N LYS A 150 51.19 -5.56 -14.06
CA LYS A 150 52.63 -5.84 -14.22
C LYS A 150 53.36 -4.67 -14.89
N ALA A 151 52.75 -4.02 -15.87
CA ALA A 151 53.31 -2.84 -16.52
C ALA A 151 53.42 -1.65 -15.57
N LEU A 152 52.41 -1.41 -14.73
CA LEU A 152 52.45 -0.38 -13.69
C LEU A 152 53.56 -0.66 -12.68
N LYS A 153 53.72 -1.91 -12.23
CA LYS A 153 54.81 -2.31 -11.32
C LYS A 153 56.19 -2.01 -11.89
N LYS A 154 56.39 -2.35 -13.17
CA LYS A 154 57.63 -2.05 -13.89
C LYS A 154 57.88 -0.54 -13.98
N LYS A 155 56.83 0.26 -14.23
CA LYS A 155 56.94 1.72 -14.27
C LYS A 155 57.24 2.34 -12.91
N ILE A 156 56.59 1.87 -11.84
CA ILE A 156 56.88 2.33 -10.47
C ILE A 156 58.36 2.08 -10.15
N LYS A 157 58.83 0.86 -10.42
CA LYS A 157 60.25 0.51 -10.22
C LYS A 157 61.18 1.38 -11.07
N GLN A 158 60.86 1.58 -12.36
CA GLN A 158 61.69 2.42 -13.23
C GLN A 158 61.73 3.89 -12.76
N LEU A 159 60.62 4.43 -12.27
CA LEU A 159 60.58 5.80 -11.73
C LEU A 159 61.38 5.91 -10.42
N ALA A 160 61.38 4.87 -9.59
CA ALA A 160 62.21 4.80 -8.39
C ALA A 160 63.70 4.69 -8.75
N ASP A 161 64.05 3.81 -9.69
CA ASP A 161 65.42 3.64 -10.18
C ASP A 161 65.96 4.94 -10.82
N ASP A 162 65.10 5.69 -11.52
CA ASP A 162 65.40 7.01 -12.11
C ASP A 162 65.43 8.16 -11.06
N ASN A 163 65.18 7.88 -9.77
CA ASN A 163 65.01 8.89 -8.69
C ASN A 163 63.99 10.00 -9.02
N LYS A 164 62.97 9.69 -9.83
CA LYS A 164 61.91 10.64 -10.21
C LYS A 164 60.77 10.73 -9.19
N ILE A 165 60.68 9.74 -8.31
CA ILE A 165 59.69 9.67 -7.24
C ILE A 165 60.41 9.52 -5.91
N THR A 166 59.81 10.01 -4.83
CA THR A 166 60.40 9.82 -3.50
C THR A 166 60.19 8.37 -3.03
N PRO A 167 60.99 7.87 -2.08
CA PRO A 167 60.76 6.55 -1.48
C PRO A 167 59.38 6.41 -0.84
N GLN A 168 58.78 7.52 -0.41
CA GLN A 168 57.42 7.57 0.12
C GLN A 168 56.39 7.37 -1.00
N ASP A 169 56.53 8.07 -2.13
CA ASP A 169 55.65 7.91 -3.30
C ASP A 169 55.72 6.49 -3.86
N GLU A 170 56.91 5.89 -3.90
CA GLU A 170 57.10 4.49 -4.33
C GLU A 170 56.33 3.53 -3.42
N LYS A 171 56.40 3.73 -2.10
CA LYS A 171 55.69 2.92 -1.11
C LYS A 171 54.18 3.06 -1.27
N GLU A 172 53.67 4.27 -1.48
CA GLU A 172 52.24 4.53 -1.68
C GLU A 172 51.73 3.94 -3.00
N LEU A 173 52.46 4.09 -4.10
CA LEU A 173 52.11 3.50 -5.39
C LEU A 173 52.11 1.97 -5.34
N ASN A 174 53.09 1.36 -4.67
CA ASN A 174 53.12 -0.08 -4.44
C ASN A 174 51.97 -0.53 -3.54
N GLY A 175 51.60 0.27 -2.53
CA GLY A 175 50.44 0.01 -1.67
C GLY A 175 49.11 0.04 -2.45
N LEU A 176 48.91 1.08 -3.29
CA LEU A 176 47.75 1.18 -4.18
C LEU A 176 47.70 0.02 -5.17
N GLN A 177 48.83 -0.37 -5.72
CA GLN A 177 48.90 -1.52 -6.61
C GLN A 177 48.50 -2.82 -5.90
N ALA A 178 49.05 -3.07 -4.71
CA ALA A 178 48.68 -4.26 -3.92
C ALA A 178 47.18 -4.28 -3.62
N ALA A 179 46.59 -3.13 -3.27
CA ALA A 179 45.15 -3.03 -3.03
C ALA A 179 44.31 -3.32 -4.29
N ILE A 180 44.76 -2.89 -5.47
CA ILE A 180 44.09 -3.22 -6.75
C ILE A 180 44.19 -4.73 -7.05
N ASP A 181 45.37 -5.32 -6.87
CA ASP A 181 45.56 -6.77 -7.08
C ASP A 181 44.70 -7.60 -6.09
N ASP A 182 44.61 -7.17 -4.82
CA ASP A 182 43.75 -7.80 -3.82
C ASP A 182 42.26 -7.65 -4.17
N MET A 183 41.84 -6.47 -4.67
CA MET A 183 40.48 -6.24 -5.14
C MET A 183 40.11 -7.15 -6.32
N ASN A 184 41.02 -7.34 -7.28
CA ASN A 184 40.81 -8.27 -8.39
C ASN A 184 40.69 -9.72 -7.91
N LYS A 185 41.55 -10.12 -6.98
CA LYS A 185 41.49 -11.45 -6.38
C LYS A 185 40.18 -11.67 -5.62
N ALA A 186 39.70 -10.68 -4.88
CA ALA A 186 38.41 -10.73 -4.20
C ALA A 186 37.25 -10.85 -5.20
N HIS A 187 37.31 -10.14 -6.33
CA HIS A 187 36.33 -10.26 -7.40
C HIS A 187 36.31 -11.66 -8.02
N ASP A 188 37.47 -12.26 -8.29
CA ASP A 188 37.56 -13.63 -8.82
C ASP A 188 36.97 -14.67 -7.85
N ILE A 189 37.18 -14.48 -6.54
CA ILE A 189 36.56 -15.31 -5.50
C ILE A 189 35.04 -15.14 -5.51
N LEU A 190 34.54 -13.90 -5.54
CA LEU A 190 33.10 -13.62 -5.57
C LEU A 190 32.43 -14.17 -6.83
N GLU A 191 33.10 -14.12 -7.98
CA GLU A 191 32.58 -14.71 -9.22
C GLU A 191 32.51 -16.24 -9.13
N ALA A 192 33.54 -16.88 -8.58
CA ALA A 192 33.55 -18.32 -8.33
C ALA A 192 32.47 -18.75 -7.34
N GLU A 193 32.25 -17.97 -6.28
CA GLU A 193 31.18 -18.17 -5.30
C GLU A 193 29.79 -18.00 -5.94
N ASN A 194 29.59 -16.94 -6.73
CA ASN A 194 28.35 -16.73 -7.47
C ASN A 194 28.07 -17.87 -8.47
N ALA A 195 29.10 -18.39 -9.13
CA ALA A 195 28.97 -19.57 -10.00
C ALA A 195 28.58 -20.83 -9.20
N ASN A 196 29.16 -21.02 -8.00
CA ASN A 196 28.80 -22.11 -7.10
C ASN A 196 27.36 -21.98 -6.59
N LEU A 197 26.94 -20.79 -6.19
CA LEU A 197 25.58 -20.48 -5.75
C LEU A 197 24.56 -20.72 -6.86
N LYS A 198 24.84 -20.31 -8.10
CA LYS A 198 23.99 -20.63 -9.27
C LYS A 198 23.85 -22.14 -9.46
N ARG A 199 24.95 -22.90 -9.37
CA ARG A 199 24.90 -24.36 -9.44
C ARG A 199 24.10 -24.97 -8.28
N LEU A 200 24.20 -24.41 -7.08
CA LEU A 200 23.46 -24.90 -5.92
C LEU A 200 21.97 -24.63 -6.05
N LEU A 201 21.59 -23.42 -6.49
CA LEU A 201 20.21 -23.06 -6.80
C LEU A 201 19.62 -23.97 -7.88
N GLU A 202 20.37 -24.26 -8.94
CA GLU A 202 19.92 -25.20 -9.99
C GLU A 202 19.79 -26.64 -9.46
N LYS A 203 20.69 -27.08 -8.56
CA LYS A 203 20.55 -28.37 -7.88
C LYS A 203 19.31 -28.39 -6.99
N GLN A 204 19.02 -27.32 -6.26
CA GLN A 204 17.85 -27.24 -5.39
C GLN A 204 16.54 -27.13 -6.18
N SER A 205 16.52 -26.38 -7.30
CA SER A 205 15.34 -26.31 -8.16
C SER A 205 15.00 -27.66 -8.83
N LYS A 206 16.03 -28.48 -9.09
CA LYS A 206 15.89 -29.85 -9.59
C LYS A 206 15.63 -30.90 -8.50
N ARG A 207 15.83 -30.58 -7.20
CA ARG A 207 15.47 -31.53 -6.14
C ARG A 207 13.95 -31.70 -6.17
N CYS A 208 13.50 -32.90 -6.51
CA CYS A 208 12.12 -33.26 -6.22
C CYS A 208 11.93 -33.20 -4.69
N LYS A 209 10.74 -32.79 -4.24
CA LYS A 209 10.40 -32.94 -2.82
C LYS A 209 10.52 -34.43 -2.48
N MET A 210 11.02 -34.76 -1.28
CA MET A 210 11.10 -36.15 -0.83
C MET A 210 9.73 -36.84 -0.99
N ASP A 211 8.65 -36.12 -0.73
CA ASP A 211 7.26 -36.58 -0.89
C ASP A 211 6.86 -36.92 -2.33
N SER A 212 7.58 -36.38 -3.33
CA SER A 212 7.33 -36.66 -4.76
C SER A 212 8.01 -37.93 -5.25
N ILE A 213 8.96 -38.47 -4.48
CA ILE A 213 9.56 -39.77 -4.78
C ILE A 213 8.52 -40.81 -4.36
N LYS A 214 7.94 -41.51 -5.34
CA LYS A 214 7.20 -42.75 -5.07
C LYS A 214 8.19 -43.76 -4.49
N VAL A 215 8.26 -43.81 -3.17
CA VAL A 215 8.84 -44.95 -2.47
C VAL A 215 7.80 -46.04 -2.57
N ASP A 216 7.96 -46.95 -3.53
CA ASP A 216 7.15 -48.15 -3.54
C ASP A 216 7.38 -48.87 -2.20
N PRO A 217 6.32 -49.20 -1.46
CA PRO A 217 6.44 -49.84 -0.16
C PRO A 217 7.21 -51.13 -0.35
N GLU A 218 8.37 -51.22 0.32
CA GLU A 218 9.22 -52.41 0.34
C GLU A 218 8.36 -53.61 0.71
N LYS A 219 8.03 -54.44 -0.28
CA LYS A 219 7.50 -55.76 0.00
C LYS A 219 8.72 -56.59 0.38
N SER A 220 8.86 -56.86 1.67
CA SER A 220 9.89 -57.71 2.31
C SER A 220 10.15 -59.08 1.63
N ASN A 221 9.38 -59.45 0.61
CA ASN A 221 9.47 -60.72 -0.10
C ASN A 221 10.23 -60.64 -1.43
N ASP A 222 10.70 -59.46 -1.86
CA ASP A 222 11.44 -59.31 -3.13
C ASP A 222 12.95 -59.50 -2.92
N ILE A 223 13.34 -60.74 -2.59
CA ILE A 223 14.74 -61.16 -2.41
C ILE A 223 15.63 -60.75 -3.62
N PRO A 224 15.19 -60.89 -4.90
CA PRO A 224 15.96 -60.44 -6.06
C PRO A 224 16.30 -58.94 -6.04
N TYR A 225 15.36 -58.08 -5.64
CA TYR A 225 15.60 -56.64 -5.54
C TYR A 225 16.67 -56.33 -4.48
N LEU A 226 16.54 -56.93 -3.29
CA LEU A 226 17.50 -56.74 -2.20
C LEU A 226 18.89 -57.25 -2.59
N GLN A 227 18.97 -58.40 -3.25
CA GLN A 227 20.23 -58.94 -3.76
C GLN A 227 20.90 -57.97 -4.73
N LYS A 228 20.15 -57.44 -5.71
CA LYS A 228 20.66 -56.46 -6.68
C LYS A 228 21.14 -55.17 -6.00
N LYS A 229 20.39 -54.68 -4.99
CA LYS A 229 20.76 -53.49 -4.21
C LYS A 229 22.08 -53.71 -3.47
N ILE A 230 22.24 -54.88 -2.84
CA ILE A 230 23.48 -55.27 -2.15
C ILE A 230 24.64 -55.34 -3.14
N ASP A 231 24.44 -55.92 -4.32
CA ASP A 231 25.47 -56.02 -5.35
C ASP A 231 25.89 -54.64 -5.88
N ASP A 232 24.94 -53.71 -6.06
CA ASP A 232 25.23 -52.36 -6.52
C ASP A 232 25.95 -51.53 -5.44
N LEU A 233 25.55 -51.64 -4.17
CA LEU A 233 26.28 -51.04 -3.05
C LEU A 233 27.68 -51.66 -2.89
N GLY A 234 27.83 -52.96 -3.14
CA GLY A 234 29.13 -53.64 -3.13
C GLY A 234 30.09 -53.10 -4.20
N LYS A 235 29.59 -52.80 -5.41
CA LYS A 235 30.39 -52.15 -6.47
C LYS A 235 30.78 -50.72 -6.10
N GLU A 236 29.87 -49.97 -5.49
CA GLU A 236 30.13 -48.59 -5.06
C GLU A 236 31.21 -48.56 -3.96
N VAL A 237 31.14 -49.47 -2.98
CA VAL A 237 32.17 -49.62 -1.94
C VAL A 237 33.53 -50.01 -2.53
N ALA A 238 33.56 -50.89 -3.54
CA ALA A 238 34.80 -51.26 -4.23
C ALA A 238 35.44 -50.07 -4.95
N LEU A 239 34.64 -49.26 -5.66
CA LEU A 239 35.10 -48.03 -6.31
C LEU A 239 35.63 -47.00 -5.33
N LEU A 240 34.96 -46.81 -4.18
CA LEU A 240 35.42 -45.92 -3.13
C LEU A 240 36.77 -46.36 -2.56
N ARG A 241 36.97 -47.66 -2.38
CA ARG A 241 38.23 -48.22 -1.89
C ARG A 241 39.37 -48.08 -2.91
N GLU A 242 39.09 -48.28 -4.21
CA GLU A 242 40.08 -47.99 -5.26
C GLU A 242 40.47 -46.50 -5.27
N PHE A 243 39.49 -45.60 -5.08
CA PHE A 243 39.75 -44.17 -5.02
C PHE A 243 40.59 -43.79 -3.79
N GLU A 244 40.28 -44.34 -2.61
CA GLU A 244 41.09 -44.17 -1.40
C GLU A 244 42.54 -44.66 -1.61
N ASP A 245 42.73 -45.82 -2.22
CA ASP A 245 44.05 -46.38 -2.51
C ASP A 245 44.85 -45.50 -3.50
N GLU A 246 44.19 -44.93 -4.51
CA GLU A 246 44.80 -43.97 -5.44
C GLU A 246 45.20 -42.66 -4.75
N VAL A 247 44.37 -42.14 -3.84
CA VAL A 247 44.68 -40.97 -3.02
C VAL A 247 45.90 -41.26 -2.13
N MET A 248 45.92 -42.42 -1.47
CA MET A 248 47.06 -42.88 -0.66
C MET A 248 48.35 -43.01 -1.48
N LYS A 249 48.29 -43.58 -2.69
CA LYS A 249 49.45 -43.65 -3.61
C LYS A 249 49.94 -42.27 -4.04
N ARG A 250 49.03 -41.33 -4.33
CA ARG A 250 49.41 -39.95 -4.68
C ARG A 250 50.09 -39.24 -3.52
N CYS A 251 49.59 -39.44 -2.29
CA CYS A 251 50.26 -38.93 -1.09
C CYS A 251 51.66 -39.56 -0.92
N ALA A 252 51.79 -40.88 -1.07
CA ALA A 252 53.07 -41.56 -0.98
C ALA A 252 54.08 -41.09 -2.05
N LYS A 253 53.63 -40.86 -3.30
CA LYS A 253 54.48 -40.30 -4.36
C LYS A 253 54.93 -38.87 -4.06
N LYS A 254 54.08 -38.03 -3.46
CA LYS A 254 54.49 -36.69 -3.01
C LYS A 254 55.56 -36.75 -1.91
N CYS A 255 55.47 -37.73 -1.00
CA CYS A 255 56.46 -37.87 0.07
C CYS A 255 57.77 -38.54 -0.39
N GLY A 256 57.76 -39.33 -1.47
CA GLY A 256 58.93 -40.06 -1.96
C GLY A 256 59.76 -39.37 -3.05
N ALA A 257 59.29 -38.28 -3.65
CA ALA A 257 59.90 -37.72 -4.86
C ALA A 257 60.99 -36.65 -4.64
N GLU A 258 61.26 -36.21 -3.40
CA GLU A 258 62.29 -35.18 -3.15
C GLU A 258 63.69 -35.75 -2.83
N GLY A 259 63.86 -37.08 -2.79
CA GLY A 259 65.13 -37.70 -2.45
C GLY A 259 65.71 -38.58 -3.56
N GLY A 260 66.44 -37.99 -4.52
CA GLY A 260 67.37 -38.76 -5.36
C GLY A 260 67.19 -38.60 -6.87
N GLY A 261 67.35 -37.38 -7.36
CA GLY A 261 67.81 -37.18 -8.74
C GLY A 261 69.33 -37.36 -8.79
N GLY A 262 69.81 -38.36 -9.54
CA GLY A 262 71.25 -38.52 -9.77
C GLY A 262 71.64 -39.84 -10.42
N GLY A 263 71.81 -39.82 -11.73
CA GLY A 263 72.74 -40.71 -12.43
C GLY A 263 72.14 -41.98 -13.03
N GLY A 264 71.81 -41.89 -14.32
CA GLY A 264 71.52 -43.05 -15.16
C GLY A 264 72.72 -43.98 -15.34
N GLY A 265 72.42 -45.21 -15.72
CA GLY A 265 73.42 -46.24 -15.97
C GLY A 265 72.77 -47.55 -16.39
N GLY A 266 71.94 -47.50 -17.44
CA GLY A 266 71.60 -48.70 -18.17
C GLY A 266 72.84 -49.18 -18.95
N ASN A 267 73.43 -50.29 -18.53
CA ASN A 267 74.01 -51.22 -19.49
C ASN A 267 73.95 -52.64 -18.92
N ALA A 268 73.02 -53.40 -19.49
CA ALA A 268 72.97 -54.84 -19.37
C ALA A 268 74.15 -55.43 -20.15
N GLY A 269 74.93 -56.33 -19.56
CA GLY A 269 75.92 -57.04 -20.37
C GLY A 269 77.01 -57.79 -19.62
N ARG A 270 76.67 -59.01 -19.21
CA ARG A 270 77.50 -60.23 -19.34
C ARG A 270 78.87 -60.31 -18.63
N ALA A 271 78.97 -61.44 -17.92
CA ALA A 271 80.15 -62.31 -17.78
C ALA A 271 81.22 -61.91 -16.76
N ALA A 272 81.13 -62.56 -15.60
CA ALA A 272 82.20 -63.28 -14.89
C ALA A 272 81.84 -63.28 -13.39
N ARG A 273 81.22 -64.34 -12.86
CA ARG A 273 81.96 -65.40 -12.16
C ARG A 273 83.16 -64.86 -11.38
N GLY A 274 82.86 -64.22 -10.25
CA GLY A 274 83.76 -63.98 -9.12
C GLY A 274 82.96 -64.15 -7.82
N PRO A 275 83.56 -64.68 -6.74
CA PRO A 275 82.85 -65.29 -5.62
C PRO A 275 82.04 -64.27 -4.80
N PRO A 276 81.03 -64.72 -4.04
CA PRO A 276 80.16 -63.84 -3.26
C PRO A 276 81.03 -63.12 -2.23
N GLY A 277 81.23 -61.82 -2.46
CA GLY A 277 81.75 -60.93 -1.45
C GLY A 277 80.79 -61.01 -0.27
N LYS A 278 81.18 -61.80 0.74
CA LYS A 278 80.74 -61.64 2.13
C LYS A 278 80.63 -60.15 2.34
N GLY A 279 79.41 -59.66 2.58
CA GLY A 279 79.15 -58.25 2.83
C GLY A 279 80.15 -57.75 3.84
N SER A 280 81.20 -57.10 3.34
CA SER A 280 82.30 -56.68 4.17
C SER A 280 81.73 -55.55 4.98
N PHE A 281 81.47 -55.84 6.25
CA PHE A 281 81.29 -54.85 7.28
C PHE A 281 82.37 -53.81 7.06
N SER A 282 81.97 -52.63 6.62
CA SER A 282 82.88 -51.56 6.23
C SER A 282 82.68 -50.53 7.32
N PRO A 283 83.54 -50.48 8.35
CA PRO A 283 83.34 -49.66 9.53
C PRO A 283 82.96 -48.21 9.19
N ASP A 284 83.54 -47.66 8.11
CA ASP A 284 83.25 -46.32 7.64
C ASP A 284 81.87 -46.18 6.99
N LYS A 285 81.47 -47.10 6.09
CA LYS A 285 80.14 -47.06 5.45
C LYS A 285 79.03 -47.35 6.45
N ASP A 286 79.28 -48.26 7.39
CA ASP A 286 78.33 -48.59 8.45
C ASP A 286 78.22 -47.42 9.44
N ALA A 287 79.32 -46.74 9.78
CA ALA A 287 79.29 -45.53 10.59
C ALA A 287 78.54 -44.38 9.87
N GLU A 288 78.74 -44.18 8.58
CA GLU A 288 77.97 -43.19 7.80
C GLU A 288 76.49 -43.56 7.71
N ASN A 289 76.15 -44.83 7.47
CA ASN A 289 74.78 -45.32 7.47
C ASN A 289 74.10 -45.10 8.83
N ILE A 290 74.78 -45.40 9.94
CA ILE A 290 74.28 -45.17 11.30
C ILE A 290 74.10 -43.66 11.55
N LYS A 291 75.05 -42.81 11.14
CA LYS A 291 74.91 -41.35 11.24
C LYS A 291 73.69 -40.85 10.48
N LYS A 292 73.44 -41.36 9.27
CA LYS A 292 72.27 -41.01 8.47
C LYS A 292 70.97 -41.44 9.14
N ILE A 293 70.89 -42.67 9.66
CA ILE A 293 69.72 -43.17 10.40
C ILE A 293 69.45 -42.32 11.64
N LEU A 294 70.49 -41.92 12.38
CA LEU A 294 70.34 -41.06 13.55
C LEU A 294 69.84 -39.66 13.16
N ALA A 295 70.38 -39.07 12.09
CA ALA A 295 69.90 -37.79 11.56
C ALA A 295 68.43 -37.87 11.11
N ASP A 296 68.04 -38.93 10.39
CA ASP A 296 66.67 -39.15 9.95
C ASP A 296 65.72 -39.33 11.14
N ARG A 297 66.13 -40.08 12.18
CA ARG A 297 65.37 -40.24 13.42
C ARG A 297 65.17 -38.92 14.16
N ASP A 298 66.22 -38.10 14.26
CA ASP A 298 66.13 -36.82 14.94
C ASP A 298 65.28 -35.80 14.14
N ALA A 299 65.35 -35.85 12.81
CA ALA A 299 64.44 -35.11 11.92
C ALA A 299 62.98 -35.58 12.09
N LEU A 300 62.74 -36.89 12.18
CA LEU A 300 61.41 -37.45 12.46
C LEU A 300 60.87 -37.01 13.83
N ARG A 301 61.71 -37.00 14.87
CA ARG A 301 61.34 -36.50 16.20
C ARG A 301 60.94 -35.03 16.16
N LYS A 302 61.66 -34.21 15.37
CA LYS A 302 61.31 -32.80 15.18
C LYS A 302 59.95 -32.65 14.49
N LYS A 303 59.70 -33.41 13.43
CA LYS A 303 58.39 -33.43 12.75
C LYS A 303 57.26 -33.90 13.66
N CYS A 304 57.49 -34.88 14.54
CA CYS A 304 56.47 -35.33 15.49
C CYS A 304 56.08 -34.22 16.47
N LYS A 305 57.04 -33.43 16.97
CA LYS A 305 56.75 -32.27 17.82
C LYS A 305 55.98 -31.18 17.07
N GLU A 306 56.37 -30.89 15.83
CA GLU A 306 55.64 -29.94 14.98
C GLU A 306 54.19 -30.38 14.71
N LEU A 307 53.96 -31.69 14.55
CA LEU A 307 52.61 -32.26 14.41
C LEU A 307 51.78 -32.18 15.70
N GLU A 308 52.41 -32.35 16.87
CA GLU A 308 51.75 -32.19 18.17
C GLU A 308 51.31 -30.73 18.38
N GLU A 309 52.20 -29.76 18.14
CA GLU A 309 51.85 -28.32 18.18
C GLU A 309 50.78 -27.94 17.17
N LEU A 310 50.76 -28.58 15.99
CA LEU A 310 49.73 -28.37 14.99
C LEU A 310 48.38 -28.97 15.46
N GLY A 311 48.40 -30.12 16.11
CA GLY A 311 47.21 -30.74 16.72
C GLY A 311 46.57 -29.83 17.77
N ASP A 312 47.37 -29.22 18.65
CA ASP A 312 46.88 -28.25 19.63
C ASP A 312 46.26 -27.02 18.97
N LYS A 313 46.86 -26.52 17.89
CA LYS A 313 46.29 -25.40 17.12
C LYS A 313 44.98 -25.76 16.44
N VAL A 314 44.84 -26.98 15.92
CA VAL A 314 43.59 -27.46 15.32
C VAL A 314 42.49 -27.53 16.38
N ASN A 315 42.77 -28.10 17.56
CA ASN A 315 41.81 -28.15 18.67
C ASN A 315 41.36 -26.74 19.10
N GLN A 316 42.29 -25.78 19.23
CA GLN A 316 41.95 -24.38 19.54
C GLN A 316 41.11 -23.72 18.45
N LEU A 317 41.34 -24.06 17.17
CA LEU A 317 40.54 -23.54 16.06
C LEU A 317 39.14 -24.17 16.04
N GLU A 318 39.01 -25.45 16.38
CA GLU A 318 37.71 -26.13 16.52
C GLU A 318 36.90 -25.53 17.67
N GLU A 319 37.50 -25.27 18.84
CA GLU A 319 36.84 -24.58 19.95
C GLU A 319 36.35 -23.19 19.53
N LYS A 320 37.19 -22.40 18.87
CA LYS A 320 36.79 -21.08 18.35
C LYS A 320 35.70 -21.14 17.28
N ALA A 321 35.70 -22.17 16.44
CA ALA A 321 34.65 -22.39 15.45
C ALA A 321 33.31 -22.68 16.14
N ASN A 322 33.29 -23.53 17.16
CA ASN A 322 32.11 -23.84 17.95
C ASN A 322 31.59 -22.60 18.72
N GLU A 323 32.49 -21.81 19.30
CA GLU A 323 32.13 -20.52 19.94
C GLU A 323 31.54 -19.54 18.92
N ALA A 324 32.12 -19.44 17.72
CA ALA A 324 31.60 -18.59 16.66
C ALA A 324 30.22 -19.03 16.20
N GLU A 325 29.97 -20.33 16.03
CA GLU A 325 28.65 -20.87 15.70
C GLU A 325 27.61 -20.54 16.76
N CYS A 326 27.95 -20.70 18.05
CA CYS A 326 27.08 -20.32 19.16
C CYS A 326 26.75 -18.81 19.14
N LEU A 327 27.74 -17.95 18.88
CA LEU A 327 27.53 -16.51 18.73
C LEU A 327 26.64 -16.18 17.54
N THR A 328 26.82 -16.86 16.40
CA THR A 328 25.97 -16.70 15.22
C THR A 328 24.52 -17.09 15.52
N CYS A 329 24.27 -18.23 16.18
CA CYS A 329 22.92 -18.63 16.57
C CYS A 329 22.24 -17.61 17.50
N ASN A 330 22.96 -17.09 18.49
CA ASN A 330 22.45 -16.05 19.39
C ASN A 330 22.13 -14.76 18.64
N LEU A 331 22.97 -14.37 17.68
CA LEU A 331 22.75 -13.18 16.86
C LEU A 331 21.51 -13.34 15.97
N GLU A 332 21.33 -14.51 15.34
CA GLU A 332 20.15 -14.81 14.53
C GLU A 332 18.86 -14.77 15.35
N GLU A 333 18.86 -15.32 16.57
CA GLU A 333 17.68 -15.29 17.44
C GLU A 333 17.33 -13.85 17.85
N ASN A 334 18.33 -13.04 18.18
CA ASN A 334 18.15 -11.63 18.49
C ASN A 334 17.61 -10.84 17.30
N LEU A 335 18.14 -11.08 16.10
CA LEU A 335 17.65 -10.45 14.87
C LEU A 335 16.19 -10.84 14.61
N ARG A 336 15.83 -12.12 14.77
CA ARG A 336 14.43 -12.58 14.64
C ARG A 336 13.51 -11.91 15.67
N LYS A 337 13.95 -11.73 16.92
CA LYS A 337 13.18 -11.01 17.95
C LYS A 337 12.96 -9.54 17.56
N GLN A 338 13.98 -8.86 17.04
CA GLN A 338 13.87 -7.49 16.57
C GLN A 338 12.95 -7.37 15.35
N CYS A 339 13.05 -8.27 14.37
CA CYS A 339 12.14 -8.31 13.22
C CYS A 339 10.67 -8.43 13.67
N ARG A 340 10.36 -9.34 14.59
CA ARG A 340 9.00 -9.48 15.12
C ARG A 340 8.51 -8.23 15.85
N CYS A 341 9.36 -7.59 16.64
CA CYS A 341 9.02 -6.33 17.31
C CYS A 341 8.71 -5.21 16.30
N MET A 342 9.52 -5.10 15.24
CA MET A 342 9.26 -4.14 14.16
C MET A 342 7.96 -4.42 13.42
N GLU A 343 7.68 -5.68 13.08
CA GLU A 343 6.42 -6.08 12.44
C GLU A 343 5.20 -5.74 13.30
N GLN A 344 5.28 -5.98 14.61
CA GLN A 344 4.23 -5.61 15.56
C GLN A 344 4.01 -4.09 15.59
N MET A 345 5.06 -3.29 15.77
CA MET A 345 4.95 -1.82 15.75
C MET A 345 4.37 -1.31 14.43
N GLN A 346 4.75 -1.90 13.30
CA GLN A 346 4.19 -1.52 11.99
C GLN A 346 2.69 -1.85 11.89
N CYS A 347 2.24 -2.95 12.49
CA CYS A 347 0.81 -3.26 12.55
C CYS A 347 0.06 -2.25 13.42
N GLU A 348 0.56 -1.96 14.63
CA GLU A 348 -0.04 -0.97 15.53
C GLU A 348 -0.10 0.44 14.89
N MET A 349 0.97 0.86 14.20
CA MET A 349 0.98 2.12 13.46
C MET A 349 -0.07 2.15 12.34
N ARG A 350 -0.27 1.04 11.63
CA ARG A 350 -1.27 0.93 10.57
C ARG A 350 -2.69 0.99 11.13
N ASP A 351 -2.94 0.32 12.25
CA ASP A 351 -4.25 0.34 12.92
C ASP A 351 -4.57 1.74 13.45
N MET A 352 -3.59 2.42 14.06
CA MET A 352 -3.71 3.82 14.49
C MET A 352 -3.96 4.77 13.32
N GLN A 353 -3.28 4.57 12.19
CA GLN A 353 -3.52 5.36 10.98
C GLN A 353 -4.96 5.17 10.48
N ASN A 354 -5.40 3.92 10.33
CA ASN A 354 -6.77 3.61 9.90
C ASN A 354 -7.82 4.21 10.85
N TYR A 355 -7.56 4.19 12.16
CA TYR A 355 -8.44 4.82 13.15
C TYR A 355 -8.58 6.33 12.91
N TYR A 356 -7.47 7.05 12.77
CA TYR A 356 -7.52 8.49 12.56
C TYR A 356 -8.09 8.88 11.20
N GLU A 357 -7.81 8.13 10.13
CA GLU A 357 -8.45 8.33 8.83
C GLU A 357 -9.97 8.19 8.93
N ASN A 358 -10.46 7.14 9.61
CA ASN A 358 -11.90 6.96 9.86
C ASN A 358 -12.51 8.09 10.70
N GLU A 359 -11.81 8.59 11.72
CA GLU A 359 -12.30 9.71 12.53
C GLU A 359 -12.34 11.02 11.75
N VAL A 360 -11.37 11.26 10.87
CA VAL A 360 -11.37 12.41 9.95
C VAL A 360 -12.55 12.33 8.97
N ASP A 361 -12.81 11.16 8.41
CA ASP A 361 -13.94 10.96 7.48
C ASP A 361 -15.30 11.14 8.17
N LYS A 362 -15.46 10.63 9.41
CA LYS A 362 -16.65 10.89 10.23
C LYS A 362 -16.83 12.38 10.52
N ALA A 363 -15.75 13.08 10.89
CA ALA A 363 -15.79 14.51 11.15
C ALA A 363 -16.19 15.31 9.91
N ARG A 364 -15.66 14.92 8.74
CA ARG A 364 -16.01 15.52 7.45
C ARG A 364 -17.48 15.32 7.10
N GLY A 365 -18.01 14.10 7.27
CA GLY A 365 -19.44 13.82 7.06
C GLY A 365 -20.34 14.64 7.99
N ASN A 366 -19.95 14.80 9.26
CA ASN A 366 -20.68 15.64 10.22
C ASN A 366 -20.66 17.13 9.83
N GLU A 367 -19.53 17.64 9.34
CA GLU A 367 -19.40 19.01 8.87
C GLU A 367 -20.36 19.28 7.69
N GLU A 368 -20.45 18.34 6.75
CA GLU A 368 -21.35 18.43 5.59
C GLU A 368 -22.83 18.46 6.02
N ILE A 369 -23.23 17.59 6.96
CA ILE A 369 -24.59 17.58 7.54
C ILE A 369 -24.90 18.92 8.22
N LEU A 370 -23.96 19.45 9.01
CA LEU A 370 -24.13 20.74 9.69
C LEU A 370 -24.26 21.91 8.70
N LYS A 371 -23.49 21.90 7.60
CA LYS A 371 -23.62 22.89 6.52
C LYS A 371 -25.00 22.84 5.87
N CYS A 372 -25.50 21.64 5.54
CA CYS A 372 -26.85 21.46 5.01
C CYS A 372 -27.91 22.02 5.97
N ARG A 373 -27.84 21.67 7.26
CA ARG A 373 -28.78 22.16 8.28
C ARG A 373 -28.72 23.68 8.46
N CYS A 374 -27.51 24.26 8.40
CA CYS A 374 -27.33 25.71 8.47
C CYS A 374 -27.97 26.41 7.27
N ASN A 375 -27.83 25.85 6.06
CA ASN A 375 -28.45 26.39 4.86
C ASN A 375 -29.98 26.28 4.91
N GLN A 376 -30.52 25.14 5.36
CA GLN A 376 -31.96 24.98 5.59
C GLN A 376 -32.50 26.03 6.57
N MET A 377 -31.84 26.19 7.72
CA MET A 377 -32.24 27.18 8.73
C MET A 377 -32.16 28.63 8.21
N LYS A 378 -31.20 28.94 7.33
CA LYS A 378 -31.16 30.25 6.65
C LYS A 378 -32.37 30.46 5.74
N GLN A 379 -32.78 29.43 4.99
CA GLN A 379 -33.97 29.51 4.13
C GLN A 379 -35.25 29.67 4.97
N GLU A 380 -35.39 28.90 6.05
CA GLU A 380 -36.50 29.03 7.00
C GLU A 380 -36.56 30.42 7.64
N LEU A 381 -35.39 30.99 8.00
CA LEU A 381 -35.31 32.35 8.54
C LEU A 381 -35.77 33.40 7.52
N VAL A 382 -35.42 33.26 6.24
CA VAL A 382 -35.90 34.16 5.18
C VAL A 382 -37.42 34.05 5.03
N ALA A 383 -37.95 32.83 4.97
CA ALA A 383 -39.39 32.61 4.88
C ALA A 383 -40.15 33.20 6.08
N ALA A 384 -39.61 33.02 7.30
CA ALA A 384 -40.18 33.61 8.52
C ALA A 384 -40.16 35.14 8.47
N LYS A 385 -39.06 35.76 8.02
CA LYS A 385 -38.99 37.22 7.85
C LYS A 385 -40.04 37.74 6.87
N CYS A 386 -40.22 37.08 5.72
CA CYS A 386 -41.26 37.44 4.76
C CYS A 386 -42.67 37.29 5.35
N ALA A 387 -42.92 36.24 6.14
CA ALA A 387 -44.20 36.06 6.83
C ALA A 387 -44.48 37.16 7.87
N VAL A 388 -43.45 37.56 8.64
CA VAL A 388 -43.55 38.68 9.60
C VAL A 388 -43.86 40.00 8.88
N GLN A 389 -43.18 40.29 7.78
CA GLN A 389 -43.45 41.50 6.99
C GLN A 389 -44.89 41.51 6.44
N ARG A 390 -45.38 40.37 5.94
CA ARG A 390 -46.77 40.24 5.48
C ARG A 390 -47.76 40.50 6.61
N ALA A 391 -47.52 39.93 7.80
CA ALA A 391 -48.36 40.13 8.97
C ALA A 391 -48.35 41.61 9.42
N GLN A 392 -47.20 42.30 9.35
CA GLN A 392 -47.11 43.73 9.64
C GLN A 392 -47.94 44.57 8.65
N CYS A 393 -47.89 44.26 7.35
CA CYS A 393 -48.72 44.93 6.35
C CYS A 393 -50.22 44.74 6.61
N GLN A 394 -50.63 43.49 6.88
CA GLN A 394 -52.01 43.17 7.22
C GLN A 394 -52.47 43.88 8.51
N GLN A 395 -51.60 43.99 9.51
CA GLN A 395 -51.92 44.70 10.74
C GLN A 395 -52.17 46.20 10.49
N MET A 396 -51.34 46.84 9.65
CA MET A 396 -51.56 48.23 9.25
C MET A 396 -52.89 48.43 8.51
N GLU A 397 -53.24 47.52 7.59
CA GLU A 397 -54.52 47.55 6.87
C GLU A 397 -55.71 47.39 7.83
N ILE A 398 -55.64 46.45 8.77
CA ILE A 398 -56.65 46.26 9.81
C ILE A 398 -56.83 47.54 10.64
N ASP A 399 -55.75 48.24 10.99
CA ASP A 399 -55.82 49.47 11.77
C ASP A 399 -56.45 50.63 10.98
N VAL A 400 -56.21 50.71 9.67
CA VAL A 400 -56.92 51.64 8.77
C VAL A 400 -58.41 51.33 8.73
N LEU A 401 -58.78 50.06 8.51
CA LEU A 401 -60.19 49.65 8.49
C LEU A 401 -60.90 49.91 9.82
N ARG A 402 -60.22 49.67 10.95
CA ARG A 402 -60.73 50.01 12.30
C ARG A 402 -60.93 51.51 12.49
N ASN A 403 -60.08 52.36 11.91
CA ASN A 403 -60.27 53.81 11.95
C ASN A 403 -61.48 54.23 11.10
N GLU A 404 -61.64 53.69 9.89
CA GLU A 404 -62.78 53.98 9.02
C GLU A 404 -64.12 53.50 9.60
N LEU A 405 -64.14 52.31 10.21
CA LEU A 405 -65.32 51.82 10.93
C LEU A 405 -65.71 52.76 12.08
N ARG A 406 -64.75 53.24 12.87
CA ARG A 406 -65.02 54.22 13.94
C ARG A 406 -65.58 55.55 13.41
N LYS A 407 -65.06 56.05 12.27
CA LYS A 407 -65.62 57.23 11.62
C LYS A 407 -67.06 57.02 11.17
N ARG A 408 -67.36 55.87 10.54
CA ARG A 408 -68.72 55.52 10.10
C ARG A 408 -69.68 55.37 11.28
N ASP A 409 -69.24 54.73 12.37
CA ASP A 409 -70.03 54.62 13.60
C ASP A 409 -70.38 55.98 14.19
N THR A 410 -69.42 56.92 14.21
CA THR A 410 -69.65 58.30 14.64
C THR A 410 -70.65 59.03 13.73
N ALA A 411 -70.55 58.84 12.41
CA ALA A 411 -71.48 59.41 11.44
C ALA A 411 -72.90 58.85 11.62
N LEU A 412 -73.04 57.53 11.81
CA LEU A 412 -74.32 56.88 12.08
C LEU A 412 -74.96 57.39 13.37
N ASN A 413 -74.19 57.55 14.45
CA ASN A 413 -74.68 58.14 15.69
C ASN A 413 -75.17 59.59 15.48
N ALA A 414 -74.49 60.38 14.64
CA ALA A 414 -74.93 61.73 14.29
C ALA A 414 -76.24 61.72 13.47
N TYR A 415 -76.35 60.81 12.49
CA TYR A 415 -77.58 60.63 11.71
C TYR A 415 -78.75 60.19 12.57
N ASP A 416 -78.54 59.27 13.51
CA ASP A 416 -79.59 58.82 14.43
C ASP A 416 -80.07 59.97 15.31
N CYS A 417 -79.15 60.79 15.85
CA CYS A 417 -79.52 61.99 16.60
C CYS A 417 -80.36 62.97 15.75
N GLN A 418 -79.98 63.21 14.49
CA GLN A 418 -80.76 64.05 13.57
C GLN A 418 -82.14 63.45 13.29
N PHE A 419 -82.21 62.13 13.06
CA PHE A 419 -83.47 61.41 12.84
C PHE A 419 -84.40 61.55 14.04
N GLN A 420 -83.90 61.32 15.26
CA GLN A 420 -84.67 61.49 16.49
C GLN A 420 -85.21 62.93 16.66
N GLN A 421 -84.42 63.94 16.33
CA GLN A 421 -84.85 65.34 16.36
C GLN A 421 -85.99 65.62 15.35
N ILE A 422 -85.88 65.10 14.12
CA ILE A 422 -86.92 65.22 13.10
C ILE A 422 -88.20 64.51 13.57
N MET A 423 -88.08 63.30 14.13
CA MET A 423 -89.21 62.55 14.65
C MET A 423 -89.90 63.27 15.82
N MET A 424 -89.15 63.93 16.72
CA MET A 424 -89.74 64.81 17.74
C MET A 424 -90.50 65.99 17.12
N LYS A 425 -89.91 66.68 16.14
CA LYS A 425 -90.58 67.79 15.44
C LYS A 425 -91.85 67.32 14.75
N ALA A 426 -91.82 66.20 14.02
CA ALA A 426 -92.98 65.62 13.36
C ALA A 426 -94.11 65.26 14.35
N LYS A 427 -93.75 64.67 15.51
CA LYS A 427 -94.71 64.42 16.60
C LYS A 427 -95.31 65.72 17.14
N MET A 428 -94.51 66.77 17.34
CA MET A 428 -95.00 68.08 17.77
C MET A 428 -95.92 68.73 16.73
N PHE A 429 -95.59 68.66 15.43
CA PHE A 429 -96.44 69.13 14.34
C PHE A 429 -97.80 68.42 14.32
N LYS A 430 -97.79 67.09 14.46
CA LYS A 430 -99.01 66.28 14.55
C LYS A 430 -99.84 66.64 15.79
N ALA A 431 -99.21 66.87 16.94
CA ALA A 431 -99.89 67.27 18.17
C ALA A 431 -100.44 68.70 18.13
N ALA A 432 -99.80 69.61 17.39
CA ALA A 432 -100.25 70.99 17.17
C ALA A 432 -101.45 71.11 16.21
N GLY A 433 -101.94 69.99 15.65
CA GLY A 433 -103.15 69.97 14.82
C GLY A 433 -102.91 70.19 13.32
N TYR A 434 -101.65 70.23 12.87
CA TYR A 434 -101.34 70.22 11.44
C TYR A 434 -101.60 68.82 10.88
N ARG A 435 -102.74 68.65 10.18
CA ARG A 435 -103.00 67.46 9.35
C ARG A 435 -102.03 67.50 8.17
N PHE A 436 -101.51 66.33 7.80
CA PHE A 436 -100.74 66.15 6.58
C PHE A 436 -101.50 66.79 5.41
N LEU A 437 -100.80 67.50 4.53
CA LEU A 437 -101.31 68.03 3.26
C LEU A 437 -101.68 66.90 2.26
N ASP A 438 -101.79 65.65 2.73
CA ASP A 438 -102.11 64.47 1.93
C ASP A 438 -103.55 64.50 1.38
N ASP A 439 -104.37 65.47 1.76
CA ASP A 439 -105.51 65.90 0.95
C ASP A 439 -105.01 66.78 -0.22
N LEU A 440 -104.02 66.31 -0.97
CA LEU A 440 -103.71 66.85 -2.28
C LEU A 440 -104.80 66.32 -3.23
N PRO A 441 -105.58 67.21 -3.90
CA PRO A 441 -106.67 66.81 -4.77
C PRO A 441 -106.17 65.81 -5.83
N PRO A 442 -106.97 64.80 -6.23
CA PRO A 442 -106.55 63.77 -7.18
C PRO A 442 -106.15 64.26 -8.59
N ASP A 443 -106.20 65.57 -8.85
CA ASP A 443 -106.03 66.13 -10.19
C ASP A 443 -104.69 66.89 -10.31
N CYS A 444 -103.59 66.16 -10.21
CA CYS A 444 -102.30 66.57 -10.78
C CYS A 444 -101.74 65.43 -11.63
N SER A 445 -102.58 64.91 -12.51
CA SER A 445 -102.14 64.22 -13.71
C SER A 445 -101.71 65.26 -14.74
N GLU A 446 -100.42 65.52 -14.88
CA GLU A 446 -99.85 65.92 -16.18
C GLU A 446 -98.33 65.80 -16.14
N SER A 447 -97.88 64.66 -16.68
CA SER A 447 -96.75 64.56 -17.60
C SER A 447 -95.51 65.43 -17.32
N CYS A 448 -94.59 64.90 -16.52
CA CYS A 448 -93.18 65.22 -16.67
C CYS A 448 -92.37 63.93 -16.82
N VAL A 449 -92.32 63.48 -18.07
CA VAL A 449 -91.14 62.91 -18.73
C VAL A 449 -90.61 61.60 -18.14
N ASP A 450 -91.13 60.50 -18.71
CA ASP A 450 -90.33 59.30 -18.99
C ASP A 450 -89.08 59.73 -19.79
N GLY A 451 -87.94 59.82 -19.10
CA GLY A 451 -86.63 59.79 -19.73
C GLY A 451 -86.01 58.41 -19.47
N PRO A 452 -86.09 57.46 -20.42
CA PRO A 452 -85.30 56.23 -20.36
C PRO A 452 -83.91 56.51 -20.94
N GLY A 453 -82.86 56.09 -20.25
CA GLY A 453 -81.49 56.23 -20.75
C GLY A 453 -80.44 55.70 -19.77
N GLU A 454 -80.24 54.37 -19.79
CA GLU A 454 -78.93 53.69 -19.80
C GLU A 454 -77.99 54.04 -18.63
N GLU A 455 -77.97 53.28 -17.52
CA GLU A 455 -77.23 52.02 -17.35
C GLU A 455 -76.06 51.82 -18.32
N GLU A 456 -74.83 52.12 -17.87
CA GLU A 456 -73.65 51.28 -18.10
C GLU A 456 -72.53 51.69 -17.10
N GLU A 457 -72.58 51.04 -15.93
CA GLU A 457 -71.40 50.87 -15.06
C GLU A 457 -70.60 49.69 -15.62
N GLY A 458 -69.39 49.96 -16.11
CA GLY A 458 -68.53 48.92 -16.66
C GLY A 458 -67.14 49.43 -17.05
N ASN A 459 -66.36 49.92 -16.07
CA ASN A 459 -64.90 49.70 -16.02
C ASN A 459 -64.29 50.02 -14.66
#